data_AF-A0A842TB82-F1
#
_entry.id   AF-A0A842TB82-F1
#
_cell.length_a   1.000
_cell.length_b   1.000
_cell.length_c   1.000
_cell.angle_alpha   90.00
_cell.angle_beta   90.00
_cell.angle_gamma   90.00
#
_symmetry.space_group_name_H-M   'P 1'
#
loop_
_entity.id
_entity.type
_entity.pdbx_description
1 polymer ?
#
loop_
_entity_poly.entity_id
_entity_poly.type
_entity_poly.pdbx_seq_one_letter_code
_entity_poly.pdbx_strand_id
1 'polypeptide(L)'
;MSKKKVFVCSECGFVFPDELSQLIDDGTQVFCERCGKPFSLEGKSFTQRQFEAPEKRSYPRSFTKPLKKPKTYSSLNKTIQNLNKFTYIISLIGALVAFAMILEIIWNLDDWMLILIRQSLLGITGIIITAIDKRYISKHIQEGNYGDIFLDGFCIGILGCIIYGSGAFLLLKGILLILFVILNRKNTGENAYDIGLLAKNSLNHFSSKAGFIIIIFVFAALFGGGIEIQGEPFGLYLLYISPSNITKILPHLIVYGVFLLLAIIPLIIDYRLKNKIKYKQSFEVTDGVRTFILGVLSVMFFSAGIFILLKGILIFILYLAKPEGYKKEELQLKRETPQEQEPAKLVPQQKEEITPKPKLQEIESVKKPEKVEIAEDKKEQVKKEITKIKKEELEEKKIRESEISKYKEEEIETKLHESLLPVKNEKDKKLVKEYFAKIFAVLSKDIRERIIDLKIPKKEKQELLRELAFLTKEQQIKYIEAIITLYQERIPQKLIDKIRKLPNVKPENYEKIAKQLKYMDSEEQIEFIQFLEKYA
;
A
#
# COMPACT_ATOMS: atom_id res chain seq x y z
N MET A 1 -7.42 -24.34 -59.25
CA MET A 1 -8.09 -23.20 -58.59
C MET A 1 -9.51 -23.63 -58.24
N SER A 2 -9.81 -23.91 -56.96
CA SER A 2 -11.19 -24.25 -56.56
C SER A 2 -12.02 -22.95 -56.51
N LYS A 3 -13.26 -23.01 -57.00
CA LYS A 3 -14.20 -21.88 -56.91
C LYS A 3 -14.44 -21.57 -55.43
N LYS A 4 -14.12 -20.35 -54.98
CA LYS A 4 -14.43 -19.88 -53.62
C LYS A 4 -15.96 -19.88 -53.45
N LYS A 5 -16.46 -20.64 -52.48
CA LYS A 5 -17.87 -20.62 -52.09
C LYS A 5 -18.10 -19.42 -51.18
N VAL A 6 -19.13 -18.64 -51.48
CA VAL A 6 -19.53 -17.47 -50.68
C VAL A 6 -20.72 -17.88 -49.84
N PHE A 7 -20.61 -17.74 -48.51
CA PHE A 7 -21.69 -18.04 -47.58
C PHE A 7 -22.41 -16.76 -47.16
N VAL A 8 -23.74 -16.81 -47.07
CA VAL A 8 -24.59 -15.66 -46.74
C VAL A 8 -25.56 -16.04 -45.63
N CYS A 9 -25.71 -15.16 -44.65
CA CYS A 9 -26.67 -15.34 -43.57
C CYS A 9 -28.10 -15.24 -44.09
N SER A 10 -28.91 -16.28 -43.88
CA SER A 10 -30.31 -16.37 -44.30
C SER A 10 -31.22 -15.29 -43.69
N GLU A 11 -30.82 -14.71 -42.57
CA GLU A 11 -31.65 -13.81 -41.76
C GLU A 11 -31.39 -12.33 -42.02
N CYS A 12 -30.14 -11.94 -42.29
CA CYS A 12 -29.77 -10.54 -42.48
C CYS A 12 -28.99 -10.25 -43.76
N GLY A 13 -28.78 -11.26 -44.61
CA GLY A 13 -28.05 -11.14 -45.87
C GLY A 13 -26.56 -10.84 -45.72
N PHE A 14 -26.00 -10.92 -44.50
CA PHE A 14 -24.58 -10.68 -44.26
C PHE A 14 -23.72 -11.76 -44.93
N VAL A 15 -22.74 -11.33 -45.71
CA VAL A 15 -21.77 -12.20 -46.39
C VAL A 15 -20.62 -12.50 -45.42
N PHE A 16 -20.35 -13.78 -45.18
CA PHE A 16 -19.30 -14.18 -44.26
C PHE A 16 -17.90 -13.94 -44.87
N PRO A 17 -16.95 -13.39 -44.11
CA PRO A 17 -15.56 -13.25 -44.55
C PRO A 17 -14.90 -14.63 -44.77
N ASP A 18 -13.79 -14.65 -45.53
CA ASP A 18 -13.09 -15.87 -45.94
C ASP A 18 -12.69 -16.76 -44.74
N GLU A 19 -12.30 -16.15 -43.61
CA GLU A 19 -11.92 -16.86 -42.37
C GLU A 19 -13.08 -17.67 -41.78
N LEU A 20 -14.28 -17.09 -41.73
CA LEU A 20 -15.49 -17.75 -41.24
C LEU A 20 -16.01 -18.78 -42.25
N SER A 21 -15.80 -18.53 -43.54
CA SER A 21 -16.15 -19.46 -44.61
C SER A 21 -15.37 -20.76 -44.52
N GLN A 22 -14.07 -20.69 -44.18
CA GLN A 22 -13.24 -21.88 -43.91
C GLN A 22 -13.79 -22.70 -42.72
N LEU A 23 -14.17 -22.04 -41.63
CA LEU A 23 -14.75 -22.72 -40.46
C LEU A 23 -16.09 -23.40 -40.76
N ILE A 24 -16.91 -22.82 -41.64
CA ILE A 24 -18.17 -23.41 -42.12
C ILE A 24 -17.90 -24.65 -42.98
N ASP A 25 -16.90 -24.58 -43.87
CA ASP A 25 -16.46 -25.73 -44.67
C ASP A 25 -15.94 -26.87 -43.77
N ASP A 26 -15.22 -26.54 -42.69
CA ASP A 26 -14.71 -27.47 -41.68
C ASP A 26 -15.79 -28.03 -40.73
N GLY A 27 -17.05 -27.59 -40.86
CA GLY A 27 -18.17 -28.10 -40.05
C GLY A 27 -18.23 -27.52 -38.63
N THR A 28 -17.55 -26.40 -38.38
CA THR A 28 -17.62 -25.67 -37.11
C THR A 28 -18.82 -24.73 -37.11
N GLN A 29 -19.59 -24.68 -36.01
CA GLN A 29 -20.71 -23.75 -35.87
C GLN A 29 -20.22 -22.30 -35.84
N VAL A 30 -20.61 -21.50 -36.83
CA VAL A 30 -20.33 -20.06 -36.89
C VAL A 30 -21.60 -19.27 -36.56
N PHE A 31 -21.43 -18.07 -36.00
CA PHE A 31 -22.50 -17.12 -35.70
C PHE A 31 -22.35 -15.88 -36.58
N CYS A 32 -23.47 -15.30 -37.02
CA CYS A 32 -23.44 -14.07 -37.78
C CYS A 32 -23.01 -12.89 -36.90
N GLU A 33 -22.00 -12.14 -37.31
CA GLU A 33 -21.49 -10.98 -36.55
C GLU A 33 -22.51 -9.84 -36.46
N ARG A 34 -23.45 -9.77 -37.41
CA ARG A 34 -24.45 -8.69 -37.48
C ARG A 34 -25.71 -8.98 -36.68
N CYS A 35 -26.23 -10.21 -36.73
CA CYS A 35 -27.49 -10.58 -36.07
C CYS A 35 -27.33 -11.59 -34.92
N GLY A 36 -26.14 -12.13 -34.70
CA GLY A 36 -25.83 -13.08 -33.63
C GLY A 36 -26.42 -14.49 -33.81
N LYS A 37 -27.19 -14.74 -34.89
CA LYS A 37 -27.82 -16.05 -35.13
C LYS A 37 -26.80 -17.09 -35.65
N PRO A 38 -26.94 -18.37 -35.25
CA PRO A 38 -26.09 -19.44 -35.76
C PRO A 38 -26.34 -19.65 -37.26
N PHE A 39 -25.27 -19.84 -38.03
CA PHE A 39 -25.35 -20.22 -39.43
C PHE A 39 -25.86 -21.65 -39.57
N SER A 40 -26.87 -21.85 -40.41
CA SER A 40 -27.40 -23.17 -40.76
C SER A 40 -27.28 -23.40 -42.26
N LEU A 41 -26.93 -24.64 -42.64
CA LEU A 41 -26.86 -25.09 -44.02
C LEU A 41 -27.67 -26.39 -44.12
N GLU A 42 -28.60 -26.46 -45.07
CA GLU A 42 -29.43 -27.65 -45.25
C GLU A 42 -28.55 -28.89 -45.49
N GLY A 43 -28.80 -29.94 -44.70
CA GLY A 43 -28.09 -31.22 -44.81
C GLY A 43 -26.72 -31.32 -44.12
N LYS A 44 -26.25 -30.28 -43.42
CA LYS A 44 -24.96 -30.31 -42.69
C LYS A 44 -25.18 -30.04 -41.20
N SER A 45 -24.79 -30.98 -40.33
CA SER A 45 -24.76 -30.76 -38.88
C SER A 45 -23.43 -30.11 -38.49
N PHE A 46 -23.49 -29.05 -37.70
CA PHE A 46 -22.31 -28.34 -37.20
C PHE A 46 -21.97 -28.79 -35.79
N THR A 47 -20.68 -29.03 -35.53
CA THR A 47 -20.17 -29.29 -34.19
C THR A 47 -19.97 -27.97 -33.45
N GLN A 48 -20.64 -27.79 -32.32
CA GLN A 48 -20.41 -26.68 -31.41
C GLN A 48 -19.11 -26.95 -30.65
N ARG A 49 -18.03 -26.22 -30.94
CA ARG A 49 -16.87 -26.19 -30.03
C ARG A 49 -17.39 -25.65 -28.70
N GLN A 50 -17.37 -26.49 -27.66
CA GLN A 50 -17.54 -26.02 -26.29
C GLN A 50 -16.44 -24.99 -26.06
N PHE A 51 -16.82 -23.73 -25.98
CA PHE A 51 -15.93 -22.69 -25.49
C PHE A 51 -15.74 -23.00 -24.00
N GLU A 52 -14.69 -23.74 -23.66
CA GLU A 52 -14.15 -23.67 -22.30
C GLU A 52 -13.78 -22.21 -22.10
N ALA A 53 -14.64 -21.49 -21.37
CA ALA A 53 -14.32 -20.15 -20.91
C ALA A 53 -12.89 -20.23 -20.36
N PRO A 54 -11.96 -19.36 -20.82
CA PRO A 54 -10.60 -19.39 -20.30
C PRO A 54 -10.75 -19.40 -18.79
N GLU A 55 -10.25 -20.46 -18.13
CA GLU A 55 -10.30 -20.58 -16.68
C GLU A 55 -9.96 -19.20 -16.17
N LYS A 56 -10.92 -18.57 -15.46
CA LYS A 56 -10.63 -17.35 -14.72
C LYS A 56 -9.36 -17.70 -13.99
N ARG A 57 -8.22 -17.11 -14.41
CA ARG A 57 -6.94 -17.30 -13.75
C ARG A 57 -7.16 -16.76 -12.36
N SER A 58 -7.60 -17.63 -11.47
CA SER A 58 -7.51 -17.42 -10.06
C SER A 58 -6.01 -17.33 -9.87
N TYR A 59 -5.53 -16.11 -9.63
CA TYR A 59 -4.31 -15.92 -8.86
C TYR A 59 -4.25 -17.05 -7.84
N PRO A 60 -3.12 -17.77 -7.69
CA PRO A 60 -3.02 -18.76 -6.65
C PRO A 60 -3.41 -18.01 -5.38
N ARG A 61 -4.59 -18.37 -4.85
CA ARG A 61 -5.00 -17.94 -3.52
C ARG A 61 -3.76 -18.24 -2.70
N SER A 62 -3.30 -17.25 -1.94
CA SER A 62 -2.52 -17.56 -0.74
C SER A 62 -3.09 -18.84 -0.14
N PHE A 63 -2.25 -19.71 0.42
CA PHE A 63 -2.65 -20.97 1.04
C PHE A 63 -3.71 -20.83 2.16
N THR A 64 -4.41 -19.70 2.27
CA THR A 64 -5.77 -19.55 2.79
C THR A 64 -6.79 -20.33 1.94
N LYS A 65 -6.67 -21.66 1.87
CA LYS A 65 -7.92 -22.45 1.96
C LYS A 65 -8.43 -22.16 3.38
N PRO A 66 -9.58 -21.47 3.55
CA PRO A 66 -10.16 -21.34 4.88
C PRO A 66 -10.28 -22.77 5.41
N LEU A 67 -9.62 -23.09 6.53
CA LEU A 67 -9.73 -24.42 7.11
C LEU A 67 -11.23 -24.70 7.26
N LYS A 68 -11.73 -25.68 6.50
CA LYS A 68 -13.13 -26.11 6.60
C LYS A 68 -13.36 -26.40 8.08
N LYS A 69 -14.29 -25.68 8.72
CA LYS A 69 -14.57 -25.83 10.16
C LYS A 69 -14.80 -27.32 10.46
N PRO A 70 -13.88 -28.04 11.09
CA PRO A 70 -14.16 -29.40 11.50
C PRO A 70 -15.20 -29.32 12.63
N LYS A 71 -16.19 -30.21 12.60
CA LYS A 71 -17.21 -30.29 13.67
C LYS A 71 -16.61 -30.66 15.03
N THR A 72 -15.38 -31.19 15.05
CA THR A 72 -14.76 -31.87 16.20
C THR A 72 -13.94 -30.99 17.16
N TYR A 73 -13.54 -29.77 16.77
CA TYR A 73 -12.73 -28.87 17.61
C TYR A 73 -13.48 -27.60 18.06
N SER A 74 -14.80 -27.71 18.24
CA SER A 74 -15.62 -26.58 18.67
C SER A 74 -15.19 -26.04 20.04
N SER A 75 -14.74 -26.91 20.96
CA SER A 75 -14.30 -26.54 22.31
C SER A 75 -13.03 -25.70 22.29
N LEU A 76 -11.96 -26.16 21.63
CA LEU A 76 -10.69 -25.46 21.59
C LEU A 76 -10.80 -24.13 20.81
N ASN A 77 -11.55 -24.13 19.70
CA ASN A 77 -11.89 -22.90 18.98
C ASN A 77 -12.67 -21.92 19.87
N LYS A 78 -13.65 -22.41 20.65
CA LYS A 78 -14.42 -21.59 21.59
C LYS A 78 -13.53 -21.03 22.70
N THR A 79 -12.58 -21.81 23.22
CA THR A 79 -11.59 -21.35 24.21
C THR A 79 -10.71 -20.25 23.64
N ILE A 80 -10.16 -20.42 22.42
CA ILE A 80 -9.36 -19.38 21.75
C ILE A 80 -10.18 -18.11 21.54
N GLN A 81 -11.41 -18.23 21.06
CA GLN A 81 -12.32 -17.09 20.84
C GLN A 81 -12.69 -16.38 22.14
N ASN A 82 -12.89 -17.12 23.23
CA ASN A 82 -13.15 -16.55 24.54
C ASN A 82 -11.92 -15.79 25.04
N LEU A 83 -10.75 -16.45 25.03
CA LEU A 83 -9.47 -15.86 25.43
C LEU A 83 -9.18 -14.56 24.66
N ASN A 84 -9.45 -14.57 23.36
CA ASN A 84 -9.30 -13.42 22.46
C ASN A 84 -10.08 -12.16 22.91
N LYS A 85 -11.19 -12.30 23.62
CA LYS A 85 -12.01 -11.17 24.06
C LYS A 85 -11.33 -10.34 25.15
N PHE A 86 -10.43 -10.93 25.93
CA PHE A 86 -9.85 -10.29 27.11
C PHE A 86 -8.32 -10.20 27.13
N THR A 87 -7.58 -10.92 26.26
CA THR A 87 -6.10 -10.85 26.26
C THR A 87 -5.56 -9.43 26.08
N TYR A 88 -6.18 -8.64 25.20
CA TYR A 88 -5.75 -7.26 24.98
C TYR A 88 -6.01 -6.37 26.21
N ILE A 89 -7.05 -6.66 27.00
CA ILE A 89 -7.38 -5.90 28.21
C ILE A 89 -6.30 -6.15 29.26
N ILE A 90 -5.91 -7.41 29.46
CA ILE A 90 -4.84 -7.78 30.41
C ILE A 90 -3.50 -7.14 30.00
N SER A 91 -3.18 -7.18 28.70
CA SER A 91 -1.97 -6.54 28.18
C SER A 91 -2.01 -5.01 28.37
N LEU A 92 -3.18 -4.39 28.17
CA LEU A 92 -3.37 -2.96 28.38
C LEU A 92 -3.22 -2.59 29.85
N ILE A 93 -3.78 -3.38 30.77
CA ILE A 93 -3.61 -3.18 32.22
C ILE A 93 -2.13 -3.25 32.57
N GLY A 94 -1.38 -4.23 32.06
CA GLY A 94 0.07 -4.30 32.26
C GLY A 94 0.82 -3.05 31.78
N ALA A 95 0.43 -2.51 30.62
CA ALA A 95 1.00 -1.26 30.11
C ALA A 95 0.66 -0.06 31.00
N LEU A 96 -0.59 0.04 31.48
CA LEU A 96 -1.02 1.10 32.39
C LEU A 96 -0.35 0.99 33.76
N VAL A 97 -0.15 -0.23 34.27
CA VAL A 97 0.62 -0.47 35.50
C VAL A 97 2.06 0.02 35.31
N ALA A 98 2.70 -0.28 34.19
CA ALA A 98 4.04 0.24 33.91
C ALA A 98 4.08 1.79 33.96
N PHE A 99 3.09 2.48 33.40
CA PHE A 99 2.99 3.94 33.57
C PHE A 99 2.68 4.38 35.00
N ALA A 100 1.83 3.66 35.72
CA ALA A 100 1.50 3.99 37.12
C ALA A 100 2.73 3.89 38.04
N MET A 101 3.68 3.01 37.71
CA MET A 101 4.97 2.91 38.42
C MET A 101 5.85 4.16 38.27
N ILE A 102 5.49 5.14 37.43
CA ILE A 102 6.12 6.46 37.44
C ILE A 102 5.90 7.17 38.78
N LEU A 103 4.82 6.85 39.51
CA LEU A 103 4.59 7.39 40.86
C LEU A 103 5.68 7.01 41.87
N GLU A 104 6.52 6.00 41.59
CA GLU A 104 7.70 5.66 42.39
C GLU A 104 8.68 6.84 42.57
N ILE A 105 8.63 7.81 41.66
CA ILE A 105 9.42 9.05 41.72
C ILE A 105 9.22 9.79 43.06
N ILE A 106 8.01 9.72 43.65
CA ILE A 106 7.70 10.41 44.92
C ILE A 106 8.60 9.92 46.06
N TRP A 107 9.00 8.64 46.04
CA TRP A 107 9.86 8.04 47.06
C TRP A 107 11.34 8.00 46.66
N ASN A 108 11.65 8.12 45.37
CA ASN A 108 13.01 8.03 44.83
C ASN A 108 13.32 9.26 43.96
N LEU A 109 13.38 10.42 44.60
CA LEU A 109 13.62 11.70 43.93
C LEU A 109 14.99 11.76 43.25
N ASP A 110 16.00 11.07 43.75
CA ASP A 110 17.34 11.08 43.16
C ASP A 110 17.38 10.36 41.79
N ASP A 111 16.55 9.32 41.63
CA ASP A 111 16.50 8.49 40.41
C ASP A 111 15.30 8.82 39.50
N TRP A 112 14.67 9.97 39.70
CA TRP A 112 13.37 10.27 39.09
C TRP A 112 13.35 10.13 37.56
N MET A 113 14.42 10.54 36.88
CA MET A 113 14.58 10.44 35.43
C MET A 113 14.78 9.00 34.96
N LEU A 114 15.55 8.18 35.69
CA LEU A 114 15.76 6.77 35.34
C LEU A 114 14.43 6.02 35.41
N ILE A 115 13.67 6.24 36.48
CA ILE A 115 12.34 5.69 36.68
C ILE A 115 11.43 6.16 35.55
N LEU A 116 11.38 7.47 35.27
CA LEU A 116 10.55 8.05 34.22
C LEU A 116 10.83 7.41 32.85
N ILE A 117 12.10 7.33 32.44
CA ILE A 117 12.50 6.76 31.14
C ILE A 117 12.17 5.27 31.07
N ARG A 118 12.56 4.49 32.09
CA ARG A 118 12.33 3.04 32.14
C ARG A 118 10.84 2.73 32.04
N GLN A 119 10.04 3.34 32.89
CA GLN A 119 8.60 3.07 32.97
C GLN A 119 7.85 3.58 31.74
N SER A 120 8.25 4.73 31.18
CA SER A 120 7.67 5.24 29.94
C SER A 120 7.93 4.30 28.76
N LEU A 121 9.18 3.81 28.59
CA LEU A 121 9.52 2.89 27.50
C LEU A 121 8.83 1.54 27.65
N LEU A 122 8.74 0.99 28.87
CA LEU A 122 7.97 -0.24 29.13
C LEU A 122 6.48 -0.04 28.85
N GLY A 123 5.90 1.07 29.29
CA GLY A 123 4.50 1.41 29.03
C GLY A 123 4.20 1.57 27.54
N ILE A 124 5.03 2.32 26.80
CA ILE A 124 4.92 2.48 25.34
C ILE A 124 5.00 1.12 24.65
N THR A 125 5.95 0.26 25.06
CA THR A 125 6.10 -1.09 24.51
C THR A 125 4.86 -1.94 24.77
N GLY A 126 4.28 -1.84 25.97
CA GLY A 126 3.04 -2.53 26.33
C GLY A 126 1.85 -2.07 25.49
N ILE A 127 1.76 -0.77 25.19
CA ILE A 127 0.75 -0.23 24.26
C ILE A 127 0.97 -0.78 22.86
N ILE A 128 2.21 -0.82 22.35
CA ILE A 128 2.52 -1.37 21.02
C ILE A 128 2.11 -2.85 20.94
N ILE A 129 2.47 -3.66 21.93
CA ILE A 129 2.10 -5.07 22.02
C ILE A 129 0.57 -5.23 22.04
N THR A 130 -0.13 -4.45 22.86
CA THR A 130 -1.59 -4.45 22.94
C THR A 130 -2.23 -4.05 21.61
N ALA A 131 -1.67 -3.06 20.91
CA ALA A 131 -2.14 -2.64 19.60
C ALA A 131 -1.95 -3.72 18.55
N ILE A 132 -0.83 -4.46 18.58
CA ILE A 132 -0.59 -5.62 17.71
C ILE A 132 -1.58 -6.73 18.01
N ASP A 133 -1.81 -7.07 19.28
CA ASP A 133 -2.80 -8.10 19.66
C ASP A 133 -4.19 -7.70 19.14
N LYS A 134 -4.68 -6.52 19.50
CA LYS A 134 -6.04 -6.07 19.15
C LYS A 134 -6.25 -5.91 17.64
N ARG A 135 -5.32 -5.26 16.92
CA ARG A 135 -5.52 -4.91 15.50
C ARG A 135 -5.19 -6.04 14.53
N TYR A 136 -4.23 -6.91 14.90
CA TYR A 136 -3.75 -7.96 14.00
C TYR A 136 -4.14 -9.35 14.50
N ILE A 137 -3.66 -9.79 15.65
CA ILE A 137 -3.87 -11.17 16.14
C ILE A 137 -5.36 -11.43 16.38
N SER A 138 -6.01 -10.58 17.18
CA SER A 138 -7.41 -10.74 17.55
C SER A 138 -8.36 -10.65 16.37
N LYS A 139 -8.02 -9.83 15.37
CA LYS A 139 -8.77 -9.73 14.11
C LYS A 139 -8.71 -11.04 13.31
N HIS A 140 -7.52 -11.61 13.11
CA HIS A 140 -7.37 -12.87 12.38
C HIS A 140 -8.02 -14.05 13.11
N ILE A 141 -8.04 -14.04 14.45
CA ILE A 141 -8.79 -15.03 15.24
C ILE A 141 -10.29 -14.91 15.00
N GLN A 142 -10.85 -13.69 15.02
CA GLN A 142 -12.28 -13.47 14.76
C GLN A 142 -12.68 -13.92 13.35
N GLU A 143 -11.81 -13.71 12.37
CA GLU A 143 -11.99 -14.15 10.99
C GLU A 143 -11.78 -15.67 10.80
N GLY A 144 -11.21 -16.37 11.79
CA GLY A 144 -10.88 -17.79 11.71
C GLY A 144 -9.62 -18.11 10.90
N ASN A 145 -8.83 -17.09 10.55
CA ASN A 145 -7.61 -17.17 9.75
C ASN A 145 -6.39 -17.53 10.62
N TYR A 146 -6.46 -18.67 11.31
CA TYR A 146 -5.44 -19.08 12.30
C TYR A 146 -4.05 -19.36 11.69
N GLY A 147 -3.99 -19.78 10.43
CA GLY A 147 -2.73 -20.07 9.75
C GLY A 147 -1.85 -18.84 9.54
N ASP A 148 -2.46 -17.66 9.34
CA ASP A 148 -1.72 -16.40 9.08
C ASP A 148 -1.05 -15.83 10.34
N ILE A 149 -1.46 -16.30 11.52
CA ILE A 149 -0.99 -15.84 12.84
C ILE A 149 -0.37 -16.97 13.66
N PHE A 150 0.09 -18.04 13.00
CA PHE A 150 0.49 -19.30 13.64
C PHE A 150 1.48 -19.10 14.80
N LEU A 151 2.53 -18.29 14.63
CA LEU A 151 3.53 -17.99 15.66
C LEU A 151 3.43 -16.57 16.23
N ASP A 152 2.64 -15.67 15.62
CA ASP A 152 2.58 -14.25 16.02
C ASP A 152 2.14 -14.10 17.48
N GLY A 153 1.09 -14.83 17.90
CA GLY A 153 0.60 -14.80 19.28
C GLY A 153 1.61 -15.34 20.30
N PHE A 154 2.32 -16.41 19.95
CA PHE A 154 3.35 -16.99 20.80
C PHE A 154 4.53 -16.02 20.97
N CYS A 155 5.04 -15.47 19.87
CA CYS A 155 6.22 -14.63 19.92
C CYS A 155 5.97 -13.26 20.55
N ILE A 156 4.82 -12.62 20.25
CA ILE A 156 4.41 -11.39 20.94
C ILE A 156 4.15 -11.68 22.42
N GLY A 157 3.59 -12.85 22.74
CA GLY A 157 3.39 -13.30 24.12
C GLY A 157 4.69 -13.32 24.92
N ILE A 158 5.76 -13.90 24.36
CA ILE A 158 7.10 -13.92 24.99
C ILE A 158 7.58 -12.48 25.27
N LEU A 159 7.48 -11.58 24.30
CA LEU A 159 7.87 -10.18 24.48
C LEU A 159 7.00 -9.47 25.54
N GLY A 160 5.71 -9.77 25.59
CA GLY A 160 4.79 -9.22 26.58
C GLY A 160 5.06 -9.71 27.99
N CYS A 161 5.63 -10.91 28.18
CA CYS A 161 5.98 -11.42 29.50
C CYS A 161 7.04 -10.57 30.19
N ILE A 162 7.90 -9.87 29.43
CA ILE A 162 8.91 -8.94 29.96
C ILE A 162 8.23 -7.75 30.68
N ILE A 163 7.00 -7.39 30.27
CA ILE A 163 6.24 -6.29 30.87
C ILE A 163 5.38 -6.86 32.01
N TYR A 164 6.00 -7.02 33.19
CA TYR A 164 5.32 -7.46 34.42
C TYR A 164 4.49 -8.75 34.26
N GLY A 165 4.91 -9.67 33.38
CA GLY A 165 4.18 -10.92 33.11
C GLY A 165 2.85 -10.75 32.35
N SER A 166 2.49 -9.53 31.91
CA SER A 166 1.22 -9.25 31.22
C SER A 166 1.01 -10.07 29.94
N GLY A 167 2.11 -10.47 29.28
CA GLY A 167 2.08 -11.34 28.10
C GLY A 167 1.69 -12.79 28.36
N ALA A 168 1.55 -13.26 29.60
CA ALA A 168 1.29 -14.68 29.90
C ALA A 168 0.00 -15.20 29.25
N PHE A 169 -1.08 -14.40 29.26
CA PHE A 169 -2.34 -14.78 28.62
C PHE A 169 -2.25 -14.75 27.09
N LEU A 170 -1.45 -13.83 26.54
CA LEU A 170 -1.17 -13.76 25.11
C LEU A 170 -0.30 -14.93 24.64
N LEU A 171 0.65 -15.35 25.48
CA LEU A 171 1.47 -16.54 25.26
C LEU A 171 0.61 -17.79 25.28
N LEU A 172 -0.27 -17.94 26.29
CA LEU A 172 -1.24 -19.04 26.36
C LEU A 172 -2.13 -19.09 25.11
N LYS A 173 -2.62 -17.92 24.66
CA LYS A 173 -3.37 -17.78 23.41
C LYS A 173 -2.55 -18.24 22.21
N GLY A 174 -1.28 -17.86 22.12
CA GLY A 174 -0.33 -18.33 21.12
C GLY A 174 -0.15 -19.85 21.12
N ILE A 175 0.04 -20.46 22.29
CA ILE A 175 0.19 -21.91 22.44
C ILE A 175 -1.08 -22.64 21.98
N LEU A 176 -2.26 -22.14 22.35
CA LEU A 176 -3.53 -22.71 21.90
C LEU A 176 -3.73 -22.60 20.39
N LEU A 177 -3.30 -21.49 19.77
CA LEU A 177 -3.32 -21.33 18.31
C LEU A 177 -2.44 -22.37 17.61
N ILE A 178 -1.22 -22.57 18.11
CA ILE A 178 -0.29 -23.57 17.58
C ILE A 178 -0.91 -24.96 17.67
N LEU A 179 -1.45 -25.32 18.85
CA LEU A 179 -2.15 -26.59 19.07
C LEU A 179 -3.34 -26.75 18.12
N PHE A 180 -4.16 -25.71 17.95
CA PHE A 180 -5.31 -25.75 17.03
C PHE A 180 -4.89 -26.06 15.60
N VAL A 181 -3.88 -25.36 15.09
CA VAL A 181 -3.41 -25.54 13.71
C VAL A 181 -2.81 -26.94 13.53
N ILE A 182 -1.99 -27.42 14.47
CA ILE A 182 -1.40 -28.76 14.41
C ILE A 182 -2.48 -29.86 14.48
N LEU A 183 -3.46 -29.75 15.38
CA LEU A 183 -4.51 -30.75 15.58
C LEU A 183 -5.52 -30.79 14.44
N ASN A 184 -5.92 -29.62 13.93
CA ASN A 184 -6.85 -29.55 12.81
C ASN A 184 -6.22 -30.13 11.53
N ARG A 185 -4.90 -30.02 11.41
CA ARG A 185 -4.16 -30.54 10.26
C ARG A 185 -3.98 -32.05 10.24
N LYS A 186 -3.83 -32.71 11.41
CA LYS A 186 -3.83 -34.19 11.47
C LYS A 186 -5.08 -34.79 10.78
N ASN A 187 -6.17 -34.03 10.73
CA ASN A 187 -7.40 -34.43 10.05
C ASN A 187 -7.46 -34.04 8.55
N THR A 188 -6.65 -33.08 8.08
CA THR A 188 -6.64 -32.64 6.66
C THR A 188 -5.55 -33.30 5.82
N GLY A 189 -4.58 -33.99 6.44
CA GLY A 189 -3.54 -34.77 5.75
C GLY A 189 -2.40 -33.93 5.15
N GLU A 190 -2.21 -32.68 5.60
CA GLU A 190 -1.16 -31.82 5.04
C GLU A 190 0.26 -32.20 5.54
N ASN A 191 1.29 -31.94 4.72
CA ASN A 191 2.67 -32.41 4.87
C ASN A 191 3.53 -31.51 5.77
N ALA A 192 4.45 -32.05 6.59
CA ALA A 192 5.34 -31.29 7.51
C ALA A 192 5.85 -29.94 6.93
N TYR A 193 6.20 -29.93 5.64
CA TYR A 193 6.56 -28.76 4.86
C TYR A 193 5.57 -27.58 4.95
N ASP A 194 4.25 -27.80 4.86
CA ASP A 194 3.28 -26.69 4.88
C ASP A 194 3.16 -26.04 6.26
N ILE A 195 3.39 -26.77 7.37
CA ILE A 195 3.53 -26.16 8.71
C ILE A 195 4.75 -25.23 8.71
N GLY A 196 5.87 -25.68 8.14
CA GLY A 196 7.05 -24.86 8.01
C GLY A 196 6.79 -23.60 7.18
N LEU A 197 5.98 -23.68 6.12
CA LEU A 197 5.55 -22.51 5.34
C LEU A 197 4.69 -21.53 6.15
N LEU A 198 3.74 -22.03 6.95
CA LEU A 198 2.92 -21.19 7.85
C LEU A 198 3.78 -20.50 8.91
N ALA A 199 4.65 -21.26 9.57
CA ALA A 199 5.62 -20.73 10.53
C ALA A 199 6.53 -19.67 9.89
N LYS A 200 7.02 -19.92 8.66
CA LYS A 200 7.83 -18.96 7.92
C LYS A 200 7.06 -17.69 7.62
N ASN A 201 5.80 -17.80 7.22
CA ASN A 201 4.99 -16.62 6.87
C ASN A 201 4.72 -15.76 8.10
N SER A 202 4.41 -16.39 9.24
CA SER A 202 4.26 -15.72 10.53
C SER A 202 5.57 -15.05 10.98
N LEU A 203 6.71 -15.76 10.95
CA LEU A 203 8.01 -15.17 11.28
C LEU A 203 8.42 -14.05 10.31
N ASN A 204 8.14 -14.18 9.01
CA ASN A 204 8.40 -13.12 8.03
C ASN A 204 7.52 -11.88 8.27
N HIS A 205 6.33 -12.05 8.86
CA HIS A 205 5.49 -10.93 9.25
C HIS A 205 6.02 -10.20 10.49
N PHE A 206 6.47 -10.97 11.49
CA PHE A 206 6.76 -10.52 12.84
C PHE A 206 8.22 -10.16 13.13
N SER A 207 9.19 -10.91 12.59
CA SER A 207 10.62 -10.87 12.96
C SER A 207 11.21 -9.46 13.07
N SER A 208 11.11 -8.63 12.03
CA SER A 208 11.65 -7.27 12.10
C SER A 208 10.94 -6.38 13.14
N LYS A 209 9.62 -6.51 13.31
CA LYS A 209 8.84 -5.76 14.32
C LYS A 209 9.25 -6.15 15.73
N ALA A 210 9.45 -7.44 15.94
CA ALA A 210 9.95 -8.01 17.18
C ALA A 210 11.33 -7.45 17.54
N GLY A 211 12.23 -7.38 16.56
CA GLY A 211 13.56 -6.81 16.76
C GLY A 211 13.51 -5.34 17.18
N PHE A 212 12.62 -4.53 16.59
CA PHE A 212 12.41 -3.15 17.05
C PHE A 212 11.88 -3.07 18.48
N ILE A 213 10.97 -3.97 18.89
CA ILE A 213 10.50 -4.06 20.28
C ILE A 213 11.66 -4.44 21.23
N ILE A 214 12.50 -5.40 20.85
CA ILE A 214 13.69 -5.79 21.62
C ILE A 214 14.64 -4.59 21.79
N ILE A 215 14.85 -3.80 20.73
CA ILE A 215 15.65 -2.57 20.83
C ILE A 215 15.05 -1.61 21.87
N ILE A 216 13.74 -1.43 21.91
CA ILE A 216 13.11 -0.56 22.93
C ILE A 216 13.36 -1.10 24.34
N PHE A 217 13.29 -2.41 24.55
CA PHE A 217 13.63 -3.01 25.86
C PHE A 217 15.09 -2.80 26.23
N VAL A 218 16.00 -2.92 25.27
CA VAL A 218 17.43 -2.67 25.47
C VAL A 218 17.67 -1.21 25.86
N PHE A 219 16.97 -0.27 25.21
CA PHE A 219 16.97 1.14 25.62
C PHE A 219 16.42 1.33 27.04
N ALA A 220 15.31 0.68 27.38
CA ALA A 220 14.76 0.74 28.72
C ALA A 220 15.74 0.23 29.78
N ALA A 221 16.51 -0.81 29.47
CA ALA A 221 17.56 -1.33 30.36
C ALA A 221 18.78 -0.40 30.43
N LEU A 222 19.30 0.06 29.28
CA LEU A 222 20.46 0.95 29.19
C LEU A 222 20.25 2.26 29.95
N PHE A 223 19.12 2.92 29.70
CA PHE A 223 18.82 4.24 30.25
C PHE A 223 18.06 4.17 31.58
N GLY A 224 17.51 3.00 31.94
CA GLY A 224 16.78 2.77 33.19
C GLY A 224 17.63 2.22 34.34
N GLY A 225 18.96 2.27 34.21
CA GLY A 225 19.91 1.89 35.25
C GLY A 225 20.36 0.42 35.24
N GLY A 226 20.06 -0.34 34.20
CA GLY A 226 20.45 -1.76 34.09
C GLY A 226 21.92 -1.99 33.70
N ILE A 227 22.67 -0.94 33.35
CA ILE A 227 24.11 -1.01 33.09
C ILE A 227 24.81 -0.03 34.03
N GLU A 228 25.79 -0.54 34.77
CA GLU A 228 26.65 0.24 35.64
C GLU A 228 28.01 0.46 34.97
N ILE A 229 28.54 1.67 35.09
CA ILE A 229 29.89 2.03 34.66
C ILE A 229 30.61 2.55 35.89
N GLN A 230 31.69 1.88 36.28
CA GLN A 230 32.46 2.24 37.49
C GLN A 230 31.61 2.27 38.79
N GLY A 231 30.58 1.41 38.87
CA GLY A 231 29.69 1.31 40.04
C GLY A 231 28.52 2.30 40.04
N GLU A 232 28.40 3.13 39.01
CA GLU A 232 27.30 4.10 38.87
C GLU A 232 26.43 3.77 37.65
N PRO A 233 25.10 3.87 37.76
CA PRO A 233 24.19 3.66 36.64
C PRO A 233 24.53 4.55 35.43
N PHE A 234 24.62 3.96 34.24
CA PHE A 234 24.91 4.67 33.00
C PHE A 234 23.94 5.84 32.73
N GLY A 235 22.68 5.70 33.13
CA GLY A 235 21.70 6.77 32.98
C GLY A 235 21.97 8.00 33.86
N LEU A 236 22.58 7.86 35.05
CA LEU A 236 22.93 9.01 35.91
C LEU A 236 23.99 9.88 35.26
N TYR A 237 24.98 9.24 34.66
CA TYR A 237 26.02 9.90 33.90
C TYR A 237 25.45 10.80 32.78
N LEU A 238 24.44 10.32 32.06
CA LEU A 238 23.75 11.08 31.02
C LEU A 238 22.97 12.30 31.54
N LEU A 239 22.51 12.25 32.79
CA LEU A 239 21.73 13.32 33.41
C LEU A 239 22.62 14.43 33.95
N TYR A 240 23.75 14.06 34.56
CA TYR A 240 24.72 15.01 35.11
C TYR A 240 25.80 15.33 34.07
N ILE A 241 25.41 16.08 33.04
CA ILE A 241 26.30 16.55 31.96
C ILE A 241 27.27 17.61 32.52
N SER A 242 28.35 17.15 33.15
CA SER A 242 29.54 17.93 33.48
C SER A 242 30.61 17.69 32.42
N PRO A 243 31.48 18.66 32.07
CA PRO A 243 32.63 18.44 31.17
C PRO A 243 33.48 17.20 31.56
N SER A 244 33.63 16.94 32.87
CA SER A 244 34.33 15.75 33.38
C SER A 244 33.58 14.45 33.11
N ASN A 245 32.25 14.49 33.08
CA ASN A 245 31.40 13.33 32.83
C ASN A 245 31.27 13.07 31.32
N ILE A 246 31.16 14.11 30.49
CA ILE A 246 31.10 13.98 29.03
C ILE A 246 32.27 13.17 28.50
N THR A 247 33.50 13.47 28.95
CA THR A 247 34.70 12.75 28.47
C THR A 247 34.70 11.26 28.84
N LYS A 248 34.09 10.89 29.98
CA LYS A 248 33.93 9.49 30.41
C LYS A 248 32.82 8.76 29.63
N ILE A 249 31.74 9.46 29.31
CA ILE A 249 30.52 8.87 28.73
C ILE A 249 30.57 8.81 27.21
N LEU A 250 31.20 9.81 26.58
CA LEU A 250 31.22 9.96 25.14
C LEU A 250 31.73 8.70 24.42
N PRO A 251 32.80 8.01 24.86
CA PRO A 251 33.22 6.75 24.26
C PRO A 251 32.13 5.68 24.33
N HIS A 252 31.45 5.55 25.47
CA HIS A 252 30.36 4.57 25.64
C HIS A 252 29.16 4.90 24.77
N LEU A 253 28.76 6.18 24.68
CA LEU A 253 27.70 6.61 23.77
C LEU A 253 28.03 6.34 22.31
N ILE A 254 29.28 6.58 21.89
CA ILE A 254 29.73 6.27 20.54
C ILE A 254 29.65 4.75 20.29
N VAL A 255 30.17 3.93 21.20
CA VAL A 255 30.13 2.46 21.05
C VAL A 255 28.69 1.94 21.01
N TYR A 256 27.84 2.33 21.98
CA TYR A 256 26.44 1.89 22.00
C TYR A 256 25.65 2.44 20.82
N GLY A 257 25.94 3.67 20.37
CA GLY A 257 25.34 4.26 19.17
C GLY A 257 25.70 3.48 17.91
N VAL A 258 26.97 3.09 17.76
CA VAL A 258 27.44 2.24 16.65
C VAL A 258 26.76 0.87 16.71
N PHE A 259 26.74 0.22 17.88
CA PHE A 259 26.07 -1.07 18.05
C PHE A 259 24.58 -1.00 17.75
N LEU A 260 23.93 0.11 18.12
CA LEU A 260 22.53 0.32 17.81
C LEU A 260 22.29 0.45 16.30
N LEU A 261 23.12 1.24 15.60
CA LEU A 261 23.04 1.35 14.14
C LEU A 261 23.24 -0.02 13.49
N LEU A 262 24.21 -0.80 13.96
CA LEU A 262 24.47 -2.17 13.50
C LEU A 262 23.33 -3.15 13.82
N ALA A 263 22.54 -2.92 14.89
CA ALA A 263 21.33 -3.68 15.17
C ALA A 263 20.16 -3.27 14.25
N ILE A 264 19.98 -1.98 13.99
CA ILE A 264 18.85 -1.42 13.21
C ILE A 264 18.97 -1.73 11.72
N ILE A 265 20.18 -1.64 11.14
CA ILE A 265 20.41 -1.84 9.70
C ILE A 265 19.87 -3.22 9.24
N PRO A 266 20.21 -4.35 9.88
CA PRO A 266 19.65 -5.65 9.55
C PRO A 266 18.12 -5.73 9.65
N LEU A 267 17.51 -5.10 10.67
CA LEU A 267 16.05 -5.09 10.84
C LEU A 267 15.36 -4.33 9.69
N ILE A 268 15.93 -3.21 9.24
CA ILE A 268 15.43 -2.46 8.08
C ILE A 268 15.56 -3.30 6.80
N ILE A 269 16.70 -3.98 6.62
CA ILE A 269 16.92 -4.87 5.48
C ILE A 269 15.87 -6.00 5.48
N ASP A 270 15.65 -6.66 6.61
CA ASP A 270 14.63 -7.72 6.73
C ASP A 270 13.21 -7.20 6.45
N TYR A 271 12.86 -6.03 7.00
CA TYR A 271 11.58 -5.38 6.74
C TYR A 271 11.35 -5.12 5.25
N ARG A 272 12.38 -4.70 4.51
CA ARG A 272 12.31 -4.52 3.05
C ARG A 272 12.23 -5.84 2.28
N LEU A 273 12.89 -6.89 2.76
CA LEU A 273 12.88 -8.21 2.12
C LEU A 273 11.57 -8.99 2.36
N LYS A 274 10.77 -8.59 3.36
CA LYS A 274 9.49 -9.20 3.72
C LYS A 274 8.58 -9.51 2.52
N ASN A 275 8.42 -8.56 1.60
CA ASN A 275 7.52 -8.72 0.45
C ASN A 275 8.04 -9.75 -0.56
N LYS A 276 9.36 -9.87 -0.72
CA LYS A 276 9.99 -10.86 -1.63
C LYS A 276 9.80 -12.28 -1.11
N ILE A 277 9.89 -12.47 0.21
CA ILE A 277 9.83 -13.78 0.85
C ILE A 277 8.38 -14.24 1.08
N LYS A 278 7.42 -13.32 1.20
CA LYS A 278 6.02 -13.64 1.55
C LYS A 278 5.38 -14.63 0.58
N TYR A 279 5.60 -14.45 -0.73
CA TYR A 279 4.97 -15.27 -1.77
C TYR A 279 5.84 -16.44 -2.23
N LYS A 280 7.09 -16.54 -1.75
CA LYS A 280 8.00 -17.61 -2.15
C LYS A 280 7.61 -18.91 -1.43
N GLN A 281 7.36 -19.96 -2.21
CA GLN A 281 6.99 -21.30 -1.72
C GLN A 281 8.14 -22.31 -1.81
N SER A 282 9.18 -22.00 -2.59
CA SER A 282 10.41 -22.78 -2.68
C SER A 282 11.59 -21.85 -2.43
N PHE A 283 12.59 -22.33 -1.69
CA PHE A 283 13.74 -21.52 -1.30
C PHE A 283 14.99 -22.01 -1.99
N GLU A 284 15.88 -21.09 -2.28
CA GLU A 284 17.25 -21.40 -2.63
C GLU A 284 18.10 -21.37 -1.36
N VAL A 285 19.23 -22.09 -1.36
CA VAL A 285 20.22 -22.05 -0.26
C VAL A 285 20.60 -20.62 0.06
N THR A 286 20.74 -19.78 -0.97
CA THR A 286 21.10 -18.37 -0.89
C THR A 286 20.10 -17.55 -0.06
N ASP A 287 18.80 -17.86 -0.15
CA ASP A 287 17.77 -17.17 0.66
C ASP A 287 17.97 -17.48 2.15
N GLY A 288 18.13 -18.77 2.47
CA GLY A 288 18.33 -19.24 3.84
C GLY A 288 19.62 -18.68 4.45
N VAL A 289 20.75 -18.81 3.74
CA VAL A 289 22.06 -18.32 4.17
C VAL A 289 22.03 -16.79 4.37
N ARG A 290 21.43 -16.03 3.44
CA ARG A 290 21.33 -14.58 3.57
C ARG A 290 20.53 -14.17 4.80
N THR A 291 19.36 -14.76 5.01
CA THR A 291 18.53 -14.45 6.19
C THR A 291 19.20 -14.91 7.49
N PHE A 292 19.92 -16.04 7.46
CA PHE A 292 20.70 -16.53 8.59
C PHE A 292 21.82 -15.56 8.98
N ILE A 293 22.67 -15.14 8.03
CA ILE A 293 23.75 -14.17 8.27
C ILE A 293 23.18 -12.86 8.80
N LEU A 294 22.08 -12.38 8.21
CA LEU A 294 21.40 -11.17 8.67
C LEU A 294 20.93 -11.32 10.14
N GLY A 295 20.40 -12.49 10.49
CA GLY A 295 20.01 -12.85 11.84
C GLY A 295 21.19 -12.87 12.79
N VAL A 296 22.29 -13.53 12.45
CA VAL A 296 23.52 -13.60 13.27
C VAL A 296 24.06 -12.20 13.55
N LEU A 297 24.22 -11.37 12.51
CA LEU A 297 24.67 -9.99 12.67
C LEU A 297 23.76 -9.21 13.60
N SER A 298 22.45 -9.35 13.45
CA SER A 298 21.48 -8.64 14.30
C SER A 298 21.37 -9.22 15.71
N VAL A 299 21.74 -10.48 15.94
CA VAL A 299 21.81 -11.09 17.28
C VAL A 299 23.05 -10.63 18.03
N MET A 300 24.19 -10.48 17.33
CA MET A 300 25.44 -9.96 17.93
C MET A 300 25.23 -8.59 18.57
N PHE A 301 24.31 -7.78 18.06
CA PHE A 301 23.96 -6.48 18.61
C PHE A 301 22.61 -6.53 19.33
N PHE A 302 22.68 -6.67 20.65
CA PHE A 302 21.53 -6.63 21.56
C PHE A 302 20.47 -7.73 21.37
N SER A 303 20.82 -8.86 20.73
CA SER A 303 19.90 -9.97 20.48
C SER A 303 18.65 -9.59 19.66
N ALA A 304 18.64 -8.41 19.01
CA ALA A 304 17.49 -7.88 18.29
C ALA A 304 17.10 -8.79 17.10
N GLY A 305 18.06 -9.53 16.57
CA GLY A 305 17.92 -10.42 15.42
C GLY A 305 17.35 -11.81 15.69
N ILE A 306 17.01 -12.17 16.93
CA ILE A 306 16.74 -13.58 17.28
C ILE A 306 15.62 -14.21 16.43
N PHE A 307 14.57 -13.45 16.13
CA PHE A 307 13.48 -13.91 15.27
C PHE A 307 13.84 -13.94 13.77
N ILE A 308 14.80 -13.11 13.33
CA ILE A 308 15.36 -13.19 11.97
C ILE A 308 16.24 -14.43 11.85
N LEU A 309 17.03 -14.74 12.88
CA LEU A 309 17.85 -15.94 12.93
C LEU A 309 16.97 -17.20 12.87
N LEU A 310 15.91 -17.27 13.69
CA LEU A 310 14.95 -18.36 13.68
C LEU A 310 14.27 -18.51 12.31
N LYS A 311 13.91 -17.39 11.67
CA LYS A 311 13.39 -17.36 10.30
C LYS A 311 14.39 -17.92 9.29
N GLY A 312 15.66 -17.56 9.39
CA GLY A 312 16.74 -18.08 8.53
C GLY A 312 16.92 -19.59 8.69
N ILE A 313 16.96 -20.09 9.94
CA ILE A 313 17.01 -21.52 10.24
C ILE A 313 15.81 -22.24 9.64
N LEU A 314 14.60 -21.69 9.79
CA LEU A 314 13.39 -22.30 9.26
C LEU A 314 13.38 -22.35 7.72
N ILE A 315 13.85 -21.30 7.05
CA ILE A 315 13.99 -21.29 5.58
C ILE A 315 15.01 -22.36 5.14
N PHE A 316 16.09 -22.54 5.89
CA PHE A 316 17.08 -23.58 5.60
C PHE A 316 16.52 -24.99 5.80
N ILE A 317 15.76 -25.24 6.87
CA ILE A 317 15.05 -26.51 7.09
C ILE A 317 14.05 -26.77 5.96
N LEU A 318 13.29 -25.76 5.55
CA LEU A 318 12.36 -25.87 4.42
C LEU A 318 13.10 -26.21 3.12
N TYR A 319 14.27 -25.62 2.87
CA TYR A 319 15.07 -25.98 1.72
C TYR A 319 15.44 -27.48 1.72
N LEU A 320 15.89 -28.02 2.86
CA LEU A 320 16.28 -29.43 2.99
C LEU A 320 15.09 -30.40 2.97
N ALA A 321 13.97 -30.03 3.58
CA ALA A 321 12.79 -30.87 3.74
C ALA A 321 11.78 -30.75 2.57
N LYS A 322 12.22 -30.25 1.42
CA LYS A 322 11.36 -30.05 0.25
C LYS A 322 10.91 -31.42 -0.31
N PRO A 323 9.59 -31.69 -0.42
CA PRO A 323 9.12 -32.96 -0.97
C PRO A 323 9.38 -33.05 -2.48
N GLU A 324 9.71 -34.25 -2.94
CA GLU A 324 9.87 -34.57 -4.36
C GLU A 324 8.55 -34.33 -5.11
N GLY A 325 8.60 -33.59 -6.23
CA GLY A 325 7.42 -33.23 -7.02
C GLY A 325 6.72 -31.92 -6.64
N TYR A 326 7.21 -31.17 -5.64
CA TYR A 326 6.66 -29.84 -5.33
C TYR A 326 6.98 -28.83 -6.46
N LYS A 327 5.98 -28.57 -7.32
CA LYS A 327 6.12 -27.67 -8.48
C LYS A 327 6.41 -26.24 -8.00
N LYS A 328 7.45 -25.65 -8.59
CA LYS A 328 7.81 -24.24 -8.43
C LYS A 328 6.72 -23.41 -9.14
N GLU A 329 5.64 -23.04 -8.46
CA GLU A 329 4.83 -21.91 -8.93
C GLU A 329 5.62 -20.64 -8.64
N GLU A 330 6.58 -20.35 -9.53
CA GLU A 330 7.13 -19.01 -9.63
C GLU A 330 5.99 -18.11 -10.10
N LEU A 331 5.45 -17.32 -9.17
CA LEU A 331 4.76 -16.08 -9.51
C LEU A 331 5.75 -15.24 -10.32
N GLN A 332 5.69 -15.38 -11.64
CA GLN A 332 6.22 -14.39 -12.55
C GLN A 332 5.45 -13.11 -12.26
N LEU A 333 6.02 -12.29 -11.39
CA LEU A 333 5.71 -10.88 -11.33
C LEU A 333 6.15 -10.34 -12.69
N LYS A 334 5.25 -10.42 -13.68
CA LYS A 334 5.40 -9.78 -14.98
C LYS A 334 5.45 -8.29 -14.67
N ARG A 335 6.65 -7.80 -14.35
CA ARG A 335 6.98 -6.40 -14.55
C ARG A 335 6.69 -6.19 -16.02
N GLU A 336 5.65 -5.42 -16.32
CA GLU A 336 5.57 -4.71 -17.58
C GLU A 336 6.82 -3.83 -17.64
N THR A 337 7.90 -4.39 -18.16
CA THR A 337 8.88 -3.58 -18.88
C THR A 337 8.07 -2.93 -19.99
N PRO A 338 8.03 -1.60 -20.11
CA PRO A 338 7.46 -0.97 -21.29
C PRO A 338 8.12 -1.63 -22.50
N GLN A 339 7.33 -2.33 -23.31
CA GLN A 339 7.79 -2.73 -24.63
C GLN A 339 8.08 -1.42 -25.35
N GLU A 340 9.36 -1.13 -25.49
CA GLU A 340 9.87 -0.23 -26.50
C GLU A 340 9.29 -0.73 -27.82
N GLN A 341 8.29 -0.03 -28.34
CA GLN A 341 7.74 -0.31 -29.65
C GLN A 341 8.89 -0.13 -30.65
N GLU A 342 9.41 -1.25 -31.12
CA GLU A 342 10.27 -1.33 -32.27
C GLU A 342 9.52 -0.65 -33.44
N PRO A 343 10.02 0.47 -33.99
CA PRO A 343 9.32 1.18 -35.04
C PRO A 343 9.19 0.28 -36.26
N ALA A 344 8.00 0.30 -36.86
CA ALA A 344 7.62 -0.50 -38.01
C ALA A 344 8.70 -0.48 -39.10
N LYS A 345 9.08 -1.68 -39.57
CA LYS A 345 9.94 -1.91 -40.73
C LYS A 345 9.40 -1.15 -41.95
N LEU A 346 10.12 -0.13 -42.37
CA LEU A 346 9.96 0.46 -43.70
C LEU A 346 10.48 -0.52 -44.76
N VAL A 347 9.63 -0.81 -45.73
CA VAL A 347 9.96 -1.53 -46.97
C VAL A 347 10.96 -0.69 -47.79
N PRO A 348 11.92 -1.30 -48.51
CA PRO A 348 13.16 -0.64 -48.93
C PRO A 348 12.96 0.22 -50.18
N GLN A 349 13.53 1.43 -50.16
CA GLN A 349 13.88 2.18 -51.37
C GLN A 349 15.40 2.14 -51.60
N GLN A 350 15.75 2.10 -52.88
CA GLN A 350 16.99 1.63 -53.46
C GLN A 350 18.22 2.49 -53.12
N LYS A 351 19.36 1.79 -53.04
CA LYS A 351 20.73 2.31 -53.10
C LYS A 351 20.93 3.21 -54.33
N GLU A 352 21.52 4.38 -54.10
CA GLU A 352 22.60 4.86 -54.97
C GLU A 352 23.79 5.31 -54.11
N GLU A 353 24.95 4.95 -54.63
CA GLU A 353 26.30 4.96 -54.08
C GLU A 353 26.93 6.34 -54.42
N ILE A 354 27.73 6.99 -53.57
CA ILE A 354 29.20 7.07 -53.69
C ILE A 354 29.71 8.11 -52.65
N THR A 355 30.83 7.78 -51.99
CA THR A 355 31.66 8.56 -51.03
C THR A 355 32.61 9.55 -51.75
N PRO A 356 33.57 10.28 -51.12
CA PRO A 356 33.64 11.00 -49.83
C PRO A 356 34.24 12.45 -49.93
N LYS A 357 34.10 13.25 -48.85
CA LYS A 357 34.91 14.40 -48.29
C LYS A 357 35.81 15.27 -49.21
N PRO A 358 35.85 16.62 -49.04
CA PRO A 358 36.76 17.18 -48.02
C PRO A 358 36.37 18.52 -47.34
N LYS A 359 37.29 18.91 -46.44
CA LYS A 359 37.45 19.97 -45.43
C LYS A 359 37.19 21.46 -45.81
N LEU A 360 36.69 22.18 -44.78
CA LEU A 360 37.05 23.50 -44.19
C LEU A 360 37.22 24.79 -45.02
N GLN A 361 36.85 25.90 -44.35
CA GLN A 361 37.16 27.34 -44.55
C GLN A 361 36.24 28.14 -45.52
N GLU A 362 35.80 29.39 -45.29
CA GLU A 362 35.91 30.40 -44.20
C GLU A 362 35.01 31.62 -44.59
N ILE A 363 34.84 32.59 -43.67
CA ILE A 363 34.50 34.04 -43.86
C ILE A 363 33.02 34.54 -43.73
N GLU A 364 32.83 35.33 -42.65
CA GLU A 364 32.11 36.62 -42.40
C GLU A 364 30.85 37.01 -43.23
N SER A 365 29.80 37.67 -42.72
CA SER A 365 29.74 38.89 -41.88
C SER A 365 28.27 39.26 -41.51
N VAL A 366 28.06 40.06 -40.44
CA VAL A 366 26.97 41.08 -40.23
C VAL A 366 25.54 40.55 -39.91
N LYS A 367 24.72 40.98 -38.93
CA LYS A 367 24.56 42.19 -38.08
C LYS A 367 23.67 41.85 -36.84
N LYS A 368 23.85 42.63 -35.76
CA LYS A 368 23.03 42.73 -34.53
C LYS A 368 21.52 42.97 -34.80
N PRO A 369 20.61 42.49 -33.93
CA PRO A 369 19.33 43.15 -33.70
C PRO A 369 19.26 43.87 -32.33
N GLU A 370 18.54 44.97 -32.35
CA GLU A 370 18.19 45.87 -31.26
C GLU A 370 17.36 45.20 -30.14
N LYS A 371 17.55 45.71 -28.93
CA LYS A 371 16.71 45.45 -27.76
C LYS A 371 15.41 46.24 -27.88
N VAL A 372 14.27 45.57 -27.79
CA VAL A 372 13.00 46.18 -27.41
C VAL A 372 12.86 46.03 -25.89
N GLU A 373 12.84 47.16 -25.20
CA GLU A 373 12.60 47.27 -23.75
C GLU A 373 11.11 47.04 -23.46
N ILE A 374 10.82 46.11 -22.55
CA ILE A 374 9.52 46.00 -21.87
C ILE A 374 9.75 46.38 -20.41
N ALA A 375 9.01 47.39 -19.96
CA ALA A 375 9.12 48.10 -18.70
C ALA A 375 9.33 47.22 -17.45
N GLU A 376 10.35 47.57 -16.66
CA GLU A 376 10.77 46.87 -15.42
C GLU A 376 9.68 46.84 -14.34
N ASP A 377 8.73 47.78 -14.35
CA ASP A 377 7.64 47.85 -13.37
C ASP A 377 6.72 46.62 -13.37
N LYS A 378 6.50 45.98 -14.52
CA LYS A 378 5.70 44.74 -14.60
C LYS A 378 6.48 43.51 -14.09
N LYS A 379 7.79 43.45 -14.32
CA LYS A 379 8.65 42.36 -13.82
C LYS A 379 8.82 42.42 -12.30
N GLU A 380 8.78 43.61 -11.71
CA GLU A 380 8.93 43.78 -10.27
C GLU A 380 7.63 43.47 -9.50
N GLN A 381 6.46 43.78 -10.06
CA GLN A 381 5.17 43.35 -9.51
C GLN A 381 5.02 41.82 -9.51
N VAL A 382 5.42 41.16 -10.61
CA VAL A 382 5.38 39.70 -10.73
C VAL A 382 6.38 39.02 -9.78
N LYS A 383 7.58 39.57 -9.57
CA LYS A 383 8.53 39.06 -8.55
C LYS A 383 8.00 39.21 -7.13
N LYS A 384 7.30 40.32 -6.82
CA LYS A 384 6.68 40.54 -5.50
C LYS A 384 5.54 39.55 -5.26
N GLU A 385 4.73 39.24 -6.27
CA GLU A 385 3.70 38.18 -6.19
C GLU A 385 4.30 36.77 -6.00
N ILE A 386 5.34 36.40 -6.76
CA ILE A 386 6.00 35.08 -6.63
C ILE A 386 6.61 34.88 -5.23
N THR A 387 7.14 35.94 -4.63
CA THR A 387 7.73 35.89 -3.29
C THR A 387 6.66 35.82 -2.19
N LYS A 388 5.51 36.45 -2.42
CA LYS A 388 4.33 36.36 -1.54
C LYS A 388 3.71 34.96 -1.58
N ILE A 389 3.61 34.36 -2.77
CA ILE A 389 3.12 32.99 -2.98
C ILE A 389 4.00 31.96 -2.25
N LYS A 390 5.34 32.10 -2.29
CA LYS A 390 6.26 31.18 -1.59
C LYS A 390 6.19 31.29 -0.06
N LYS A 391 5.90 32.47 0.49
CA LYS A 391 5.70 32.66 1.94
C LYS A 391 4.35 32.11 2.40
N GLU A 392 3.29 32.33 1.62
CA GLU A 392 1.96 31.78 1.89
C GLU A 392 1.95 30.24 1.81
N GLU A 393 2.66 29.63 0.85
CA GLU A 393 2.82 28.16 0.76
C GLU A 393 3.54 27.55 1.98
N LEU A 394 4.50 28.28 2.58
CA LEU A 394 5.25 27.79 3.74
C LEU A 394 4.42 27.87 5.04
N GLU A 395 3.56 28.89 5.16
CA GLU A 395 2.61 29.04 6.26
C GLU A 395 1.43 28.06 6.14
N GLU A 396 0.87 27.85 4.94
CA GLU A 396 -0.16 26.83 4.70
C GLU A 396 0.34 25.41 5.01
N LYS A 397 1.63 25.12 4.78
CA LYS A 397 2.21 23.80 5.08
C LYS A 397 2.30 23.53 6.59
N LYS A 398 2.63 24.55 7.38
CA LYS A 398 2.62 24.48 8.86
C LYS A 398 1.20 24.37 9.42
N ILE A 399 0.24 25.11 8.84
CA ILE A 399 -1.17 25.02 9.21
C ILE A 399 -1.73 23.63 8.87
N ARG A 400 -1.45 23.08 7.68
CA ARG A 400 -1.84 21.71 7.29
C ARG A 400 -1.28 20.65 8.22
N GLU A 401 -0.01 20.74 8.64
CA GLU A 401 0.56 19.75 9.57
C GLU A 401 -0.11 19.78 10.95
N SER A 402 -0.51 20.96 11.43
CA SER A 402 -1.26 21.12 12.69
C SER A 402 -2.73 20.71 12.60
N GLU A 403 -3.37 20.90 11.43
CA GLU A 403 -4.73 20.41 11.18
C GLU A 403 -4.75 18.89 11.03
N ILE A 404 -3.74 18.29 10.38
CA ILE A 404 -3.62 16.83 10.21
C ILE A 404 -3.48 16.10 11.55
N SER A 405 -2.85 16.72 12.57
CA SER A 405 -2.80 16.12 13.92
C SER A 405 -4.15 16.18 14.63
N LYS A 406 -4.92 17.26 14.43
CA LYS A 406 -6.29 17.42 14.98
C LYS A 406 -7.30 16.49 14.30
N TYR A 407 -7.12 16.24 12.99
CA TYR A 407 -7.99 15.36 12.21
C TYR A 407 -7.85 13.86 12.50
N LYS A 408 -6.72 13.40 13.06
CA LYS A 408 -6.57 11.97 13.44
C LYS A 408 -7.39 11.58 14.67
N GLU A 409 -7.83 12.56 15.47
CA GLU A 409 -8.68 12.32 16.64
C GLU A 409 -10.18 12.31 16.30
N GLU A 410 -10.61 13.03 15.25
CA GLU A 410 -12.03 13.10 14.83
C GLU A 410 -12.45 12.03 13.79
N GLU A 411 -11.52 11.28 13.20
CA GLU A 411 -11.80 10.34 12.09
C GLU A 411 -12.48 9.02 12.52
N ILE A 412 -13.01 8.90 13.75
CA ILE A 412 -13.69 7.69 14.24
C ILE A 412 -15.23 7.79 14.29
N GLU A 413 -15.83 8.97 14.09
CA GLU A 413 -17.31 9.09 14.04
C GLU A 413 -17.84 9.63 12.71
N THR A 414 -17.68 8.87 11.63
CA THR A 414 -18.55 9.06 10.45
C THR A 414 -19.92 8.41 10.69
N LYS A 415 -20.76 9.09 11.47
CA LYS A 415 -22.22 8.97 11.36
C LYS A 415 -22.73 10.24 10.68
N LEU A 416 -23.67 10.07 9.74
CA LEU A 416 -24.34 11.16 9.04
C LEU A 416 -24.96 12.12 10.09
N HIS A 417 -24.35 13.29 10.30
CA HIS A 417 -24.79 14.23 11.33
C HIS A 417 -26.24 14.65 11.10
N GLU A 418 -27.07 14.50 12.15
CA GLU A 418 -28.53 14.73 12.09
C GLU A 418 -28.94 16.19 11.86
N SER A 419 -27.99 17.12 11.94
CA SER A 419 -28.17 18.55 11.71
C SER A 419 -28.36 18.93 10.24
N LEU A 420 -28.09 18.00 9.30
CA LEU A 420 -28.16 18.28 7.86
C LEU A 420 -29.52 17.98 7.21
N LEU A 421 -30.51 17.51 7.98
CA LEU A 421 -31.85 17.22 7.48
C LEU A 421 -32.83 18.33 7.88
N PRO A 422 -33.45 19.07 6.93
CA PRO A 422 -34.32 20.19 7.22
C PRO A 422 -35.74 19.71 7.60
N VAL A 423 -35.82 18.67 8.44
CA VAL A 423 -37.10 18.03 8.77
C VAL A 423 -37.17 17.75 10.26
N LYS A 424 -38.18 18.33 10.92
CA LYS A 424 -38.34 18.27 12.38
C LYS A 424 -38.89 16.91 12.86
N ASN A 425 -39.61 16.17 12.02
CA ASN A 425 -40.21 14.87 12.36
C ASN A 425 -39.28 13.67 12.11
N GLU A 426 -39.21 12.75 13.07
CA GLU A 426 -38.32 11.58 13.03
C GLU A 426 -38.65 10.56 11.91
N LYS A 427 -39.94 10.42 11.56
CA LYS A 427 -40.38 9.49 10.50
C LYS A 427 -39.92 9.97 9.12
N ASP A 428 -40.00 11.27 8.86
CA ASP A 428 -39.58 11.87 7.60
C ASP A 428 -38.05 11.91 7.48
N LYS A 429 -37.32 12.07 8.60
CA LYS A 429 -35.85 11.93 8.63
C LYS A 429 -35.40 10.54 8.14
N LYS A 430 -36.12 9.47 8.47
CA LYS A 430 -35.80 8.11 7.99
C LYS A 430 -36.01 8.00 6.48
N LEU A 431 -37.14 8.48 5.96
CA LEU A 431 -37.43 8.49 4.52
C LEU A 431 -36.41 9.31 3.73
N VAL A 432 -36.02 10.48 4.24
CA VAL A 432 -35.01 11.33 3.60
C VAL A 432 -33.62 10.68 3.66
N LYS A 433 -33.24 10.05 4.79
CA LYS A 433 -32.00 9.25 4.87
C LYS A 433 -32.00 8.11 3.86
N GLU A 434 -33.14 7.44 3.66
CA GLU A 434 -33.29 6.34 2.72
C GLU A 434 -33.27 6.82 1.26
N TYR A 435 -33.87 7.98 0.97
CA TYR A 435 -33.86 8.65 -0.33
C TYR A 435 -32.46 9.14 -0.70
N PHE A 436 -31.75 9.80 0.22
CA PHE A 436 -30.34 10.18 0.00
C PHE A 436 -29.41 8.97 -0.06
N ALA A 437 -29.60 7.94 0.76
CA ALA A 437 -28.81 6.71 0.65
C ALA A 437 -28.99 6.02 -0.72
N LYS A 438 -30.21 6.06 -1.29
CA LYS A 438 -30.49 5.61 -2.66
C LYS A 438 -29.78 6.46 -3.71
N ILE A 439 -29.73 7.79 -3.54
CA ILE A 439 -29.01 8.71 -4.46
C ILE A 439 -27.48 8.54 -4.33
N PHE A 440 -26.94 8.42 -3.12
CA PHE A 440 -25.51 8.25 -2.85
C PHE A 440 -24.99 6.85 -3.20
N ALA A 441 -25.87 5.86 -3.40
CA ALA A 441 -25.52 4.54 -3.91
C ALA A 441 -25.24 4.49 -5.43
N VAL A 442 -25.37 5.61 -6.16
CA VAL A 442 -25.33 5.63 -7.64
C VAL A 442 -23.91 5.72 -8.23
N LEU A 443 -22.90 6.13 -7.45
CA LEU A 443 -21.50 6.15 -7.94
C LEU A 443 -20.89 4.74 -7.88
N SER A 444 -20.52 4.18 -9.04
CA SER A 444 -19.87 2.88 -9.11
C SER A 444 -18.57 2.86 -8.28
N LYS A 445 -18.20 1.69 -7.77
CA LYS A 445 -16.99 1.51 -6.96
C LYS A 445 -15.75 2.02 -7.70
N ASP A 446 -15.67 1.77 -9.00
CA ASP A 446 -14.58 2.19 -9.88
C ASP A 446 -14.47 3.72 -9.98
N ILE A 447 -15.60 4.43 -10.04
CA ILE A 447 -15.64 5.91 -10.04
C ILE A 447 -15.12 6.47 -8.71
N ARG A 448 -15.50 5.86 -7.59
CA ARG A 448 -15.04 6.30 -6.26
C ARG A 448 -13.53 6.10 -6.10
N GLU A 449 -12.99 5.00 -6.60
CA GLU A 449 -11.55 4.73 -6.59
C GLU A 449 -10.81 5.75 -7.47
N ARG A 450 -11.29 6.02 -8.69
CA ARG A 450 -10.70 7.05 -9.58
C ARG A 450 -10.66 8.45 -8.96
N ILE A 451 -11.69 8.86 -8.21
CA ILE A 451 -11.71 10.16 -7.52
C ILE A 451 -10.73 10.18 -6.32
N ILE A 452 -10.52 9.05 -5.64
CA ILE A 452 -9.55 8.94 -4.55
C ILE A 452 -8.12 9.10 -5.09
N ASP A 453 -7.85 8.56 -6.28
CA ASP A 453 -6.51 8.59 -6.89
C ASP A 453 -6.07 9.99 -7.38
N LEU A 454 -7.00 10.94 -7.56
CA LEU A 454 -6.70 12.28 -8.06
C LEU A 454 -5.94 13.19 -7.06
N LYS A 455 -5.76 12.78 -5.80
CA LYS A 455 -5.04 13.56 -4.74
C LYS A 455 -5.52 15.03 -4.58
N ILE A 456 -6.81 15.27 -4.78
CA ILE A 456 -7.45 16.59 -4.70
C ILE A 456 -7.84 16.96 -3.24
N PRO A 457 -7.84 18.24 -2.83
CA PRO A 457 -8.31 18.68 -1.50
C PRO A 457 -9.76 18.27 -1.16
N LYS A 458 -10.07 18.07 0.13
CA LYS A 458 -11.40 17.59 0.59
C LYS A 458 -12.56 18.49 0.13
N LYS A 459 -12.36 19.80 0.07
CA LYS A 459 -13.38 20.78 -0.34
C LYS A 459 -13.78 20.60 -1.82
N GLU A 460 -12.79 20.50 -2.69
CA GLU A 460 -12.99 20.25 -4.13
C GLU A 460 -13.56 18.85 -4.39
N LYS A 461 -13.14 17.84 -3.61
CA LYS A 461 -13.71 16.49 -3.70
C LYS A 461 -15.19 16.47 -3.34
N GLN A 462 -15.61 17.27 -2.37
CA GLN A 462 -17.03 17.40 -2.01
C GLN A 462 -17.82 18.11 -3.10
N GLU A 463 -17.25 19.13 -3.74
CA GLU A 463 -17.86 19.84 -4.86
C GLU A 463 -18.03 18.92 -6.08
N LEU A 464 -16.98 18.18 -6.45
CA LEU A 464 -17.02 17.16 -7.51
C LEU A 464 -18.09 16.10 -7.27
N LEU A 465 -18.22 15.64 -6.02
CA LEU A 465 -19.24 14.66 -5.66
C LEU A 465 -20.67 15.24 -5.74
N ARG A 466 -20.84 16.54 -5.48
CA ARG A 466 -22.13 17.23 -5.66
C ARG A 466 -22.46 17.40 -7.14
N GLU A 467 -21.48 17.77 -7.96
CA GLU A 467 -21.65 17.92 -9.42
C GLU A 467 -22.01 16.57 -10.07
N LEU A 468 -21.35 15.48 -9.67
CA LEU A 468 -21.62 14.13 -10.17
C LEU A 468 -22.98 13.57 -9.74
N ALA A 469 -23.53 14.03 -8.63
CA ALA A 469 -24.77 13.50 -8.07
C ALA A 469 -26.00 13.72 -8.98
N PHE A 470 -25.94 14.70 -9.88
CA PHE A 470 -27.05 15.08 -10.76
C PHE A 470 -26.90 14.55 -12.21
N LEU A 471 -25.85 13.77 -12.48
CA LEU A 471 -25.54 13.25 -13.81
C LEU A 471 -25.94 11.78 -13.97
N THR A 472 -26.30 11.36 -15.20
CA THR A 472 -26.51 9.93 -15.50
C THR A 472 -25.20 9.16 -15.46
N LYS A 473 -25.23 7.82 -15.33
CA LYS A 473 -24.00 7.00 -15.23
C LYS A 473 -23.03 7.21 -16.40
N GLU A 474 -23.54 7.35 -17.62
CA GLU A 474 -22.73 7.60 -18.81
C GLU A 474 -22.11 9.00 -18.79
N GLN A 475 -22.85 10.00 -18.30
CA GLN A 475 -22.36 11.36 -18.12
C GLN A 475 -21.34 11.45 -16.99
N GLN A 476 -21.52 10.70 -15.89
CA GLN A 476 -20.57 10.63 -14.78
C GLN A 476 -19.21 10.09 -15.22
N ILE A 477 -19.19 9.06 -16.07
CA ILE A 477 -17.93 8.49 -16.60
C ILE A 477 -17.22 9.53 -17.47
N LYS A 478 -17.92 10.15 -18.43
CA LYS A 478 -17.34 11.19 -19.31
C LYS A 478 -16.84 12.40 -18.52
N TYR A 479 -17.60 12.84 -17.51
CA TYR A 479 -17.25 13.97 -16.66
C TYR A 479 -15.96 13.70 -15.85
N ILE A 480 -15.83 12.49 -15.30
CA ILE A 480 -14.65 12.10 -14.53
C ILE A 480 -13.43 11.97 -15.44
N GLU A 481 -13.57 11.39 -16.63
CA GLU A 481 -12.45 11.27 -17.58
C GLU A 481 -11.94 12.64 -18.04
N ALA A 482 -12.84 13.59 -18.27
CA ALA A 482 -12.47 14.98 -18.58
C ALA A 482 -11.70 15.66 -17.44
N ILE A 483 -12.12 15.44 -16.19
CA ILE A 483 -11.44 15.99 -15.01
C ILE A 483 -10.09 15.31 -14.76
N ILE A 484 -10.03 13.98 -14.90
CA ILE A 484 -8.76 13.25 -14.78
C ILE A 484 -7.76 13.82 -15.78
N THR A 485 -8.19 14.07 -17.02
CA THR A 485 -7.34 14.68 -18.05
C THR A 485 -6.84 16.07 -17.63
N LEU A 486 -7.71 16.93 -17.08
CA LEU A 486 -7.32 18.25 -16.58
C LEU A 486 -6.28 18.20 -15.44
N TYR A 487 -6.40 17.23 -14.51
CA TYR A 487 -5.52 17.14 -13.34
C TYR A 487 -4.25 16.30 -13.60
N GLN A 488 -4.21 15.47 -14.64
CA GLN A 488 -3.03 14.67 -14.99
C GLN A 488 -2.02 15.41 -15.86
N GLU A 489 -2.48 16.34 -16.70
CA GLU A 489 -1.58 17.25 -17.40
C GLU A 489 -1.00 18.23 -16.38
N ARG A 490 0.32 18.50 -16.41
CA ARG A 490 1.08 19.21 -15.35
C ARG A 490 0.73 20.71 -15.23
N ILE A 491 -0.55 21.03 -15.12
CA ILE A 491 -1.12 22.37 -15.03
C ILE A 491 -1.15 22.75 -13.54
N PRO A 492 -0.70 23.97 -13.16
CA PRO A 492 -0.79 24.46 -11.78
C PRO A 492 -2.23 24.43 -11.24
N GLN A 493 -2.42 23.97 -9.99
CA GLN A 493 -3.75 23.81 -9.36
C GLN A 493 -4.60 25.09 -9.37
N LYS A 494 -3.97 26.26 -9.19
CA LYS A 494 -4.66 27.58 -9.23
C LYS A 494 -5.32 27.89 -10.58
N LEU A 495 -4.76 27.37 -11.68
CA LEU A 495 -5.30 27.56 -13.02
C LEU A 495 -6.46 26.60 -13.31
N ILE A 496 -6.37 25.37 -12.80
CA ILE A 496 -7.47 24.39 -12.88
C ILE A 496 -8.71 24.92 -12.16
N ASP A 497 -8.54 25.51 -10.98
CA ASP A 497 -9.64 26.11 -10.21
C ASP A 497 -10.32 27.28 -10.94
N LYS A 498 -9.55 28.06 -11.70
CA LYS A 498 -10.09 29.15 -12.52
C LYS A 498 -10.91 28.61 -13.69
N ILE A 499 -10.38 27.62 -14.40
CA ILE A 499 -11.08 26.97 -15.53
C ILE A 499 -12.41 26.35 -15.07
N ARG A 500 -12.42 25.69 -13.89
CA ARG A 500 -13.64 25.08 -13.34
C ARG A 500 -14.72 26.08 -12.94
N LYS A 501 -14.33 27.33 -12.63
CA LYS A 501 -15.25 28.40 -12.23
C LYS A 501 -15.77 29.23 -13.41
N LEU A 502 -15.33 28.93 -14.63
CA LEU A 502 -15.81 29.61 -15.82
C LEU A 502 -17.29 29.27 -16.06
N PRO A 503 -18.20 30.26 -16.05
CA PRO A 503 -19.64 30.02 -16.05
C PRO A 503 -20.16 29.33 -17.32
N ASN A 504 -19.45 29.49 -18.46
CA ASN A 504 -19.89 29.03 -19.77
C ASN A 504 -19.08 27.85 -20.33
N VAL A 505 -18.11 27.32 -19.57
CA VAL A 505 -17.30 26.18 -20.03
C VAL A 505 -17.92 24.88 -19.51
N LYS A 506 -18.54 24.14 -20.43
CA LYS A 506 -19.04 22.80 -20.13
C LYS A 506 -17.89 21.81 -19.92
N PRO A 507 -18.08 20.78 -19.07
CA PRO A 507 -17.06 19.75 -18.80
C PRO A 507 -16.55 19.00 -20.02
N GLU A 508 -17.37 18.90 -21.07
CA GLU A 508 -17.01 18.29 -22.34
C GLU A 508 -15.87 19.04 -23.07
N ASN A 509 -15.68 20.33 -22.77
CA ASN A 509 -14.64 21.15 -23.36
C ASN A 509 -13.33 21.15 -22.56
N TYR A 510 -13.33 20.59 -21.35
CA TYR A 510 -12.15 20.51 -20.49
C TYR A 510 -11.01 19.71 -21.12
N GLU A 511 -11.33 18.66 -21.89
CA GLU A 511 -10.32 17.89 -22.61
C GLU A 511 -9.62 18.73 -23.69
N LYS A 512 -10.37 19.60 -24.39
CA LYS A 512 -9.80 20.49 -25.43
C LYS A 512 -8.95 21.59 -24.81
N ILE A 513 -9.40 22.15 -23.69
CA ILE A 513 -8.68 23.17 -22.94
C ILE A 513 -7.38 22.60 -22.37
N ALA A 514 -7.42 21.39 -21.79
CA ALA A 514 -6.21 20.69 -21.31
C ALA A 514 -5.20 20.50 -22.44
N LYS A 515 -5.63 19.94 -23.58
CA LYS A 515 -4.77 19.72 -24.75
C LYS A 515 -4.15 21.01 -25.28
N GLN A 516 -4.85 22.13 -25.26
CA GLN A 516 -4.29 23.43 -25.69
C GLN A 516 -3.26 23.95 -24.67
N LEU A 517 -3.57 23.89 -23.37
CA LEU A 517 -2.66 24.31 -22.29
C LEU A 517 -1.37 23.49 -22.25
N LYS A 518 -1.42 22.22 -22.66
CA LYS A 518 -0.25 21.32 -22.70
C LYS A 518 0.88 21.81 -23.60
N TYR A 519 0.55 22.49 -24.70
CA TYR A 519 1.54 22.98 -25.68
C TYR A 519 1.93 24.44 -25.46
N MET A 520 1.35 25.09 -24.45
CA MET A 520 1.61 26.48 -24.09
C MET A 520 2.61 26.56 -22.94
N ASP A 521 3.44 27.60 -22.93
CA ASP A 521 4.32 27.88 -21.79
C ASP A 521 3.52 28.48 -20.60
N SER A 522 4.16 28.65 -19.44
CA SER A 522 3.47 29.11 -18.23
C SER A 522 2.89 30.52 -18.34
N GLU A 523 3.45 31.38 -19.19
CA GLU A 523 2.98 32.76 -19.40
C GLU A 523 1.77 32.74 -20.35
N GLU A 524 1.86 32.00 -21.44
CA GLU A 524 0.78 31.76 -22.41
C GLU A 524 -0.43 31.06 -21.77
N GLN A 525 -0.21 30.12 -20.84
CA GLN A 525 -1.29 29.45 -20.10
C GLN A 525 -2.13 30.44 -19.28
N ILE A 526 -1.48 31.46 -18.69
CA ILE A 526 -2.18 32.48 -17.89
C ILE A 526 -2.96 33.43 -18.80
N GLU A 527 -2.36 33.88 -19.90
CA GLU A 527 -3.04 34.75 -20.87
C GLU A 527 -4.23 34.05 -21.52
N PHE A 528 -4.08 32.77 -21.86
CA PHE A 528 -5.16 31.97 -22.44
C PHE A 528 -6.34 31.79 -21.47
N ILE A 529 -6.07 31.59 -20.18
CA ILE A 529 -7.14 31.48 -19.18
C ILE A 529 -7.81 32.84 -18.95
N GLN A 530 -7.06 33.94 -18.95
CA GLN A 530 -7.64 35.29 -18.89
C GLN A 530 -8.49 35.61 -20.13
N PHE A 531 -8.09 35.14 -21.31
CA PHE A 531 -8.90 35.21 -22.52
C PHE A 531 -10.20 34.43 -22.36
N LEU A 532 -10.15 33.19 -21.85
CA LEU A 532 -11.34 32.41 -21.56
C LEU A 532 -12.24 33.08 -20.49
N GLU A 533 -11.67 33.69 -19.44
CA GLU A 533 -12.43 34.45 -18.44
C GLU A 533 -13.18 35.66 -19.04
N LYS A 534 -12.64 36.25 -20.12
CA LYS A 534 -13.19 37.46 -20.75
C LYS A 534 -14.19 37.17 -21.87
N TYR A 535 -14.05 36.03 -22.55
CA TYR A 535 -14.77 35.72 -23.80
C TYR A 535 -15.55 34.41 -23.78
N ALA A 536 -15.35 33.53 -22.79
CA ALA A 536 -16.18 32.34 -22.59
C ALA A 536 -17.42 32.71 -21.79
#